data_AF-A0A2I0AMM0-F1
#
_entry.id   AF-A0A2I0AMM0-F1
#
_cell.length_a   1.000
_cell.length_b   1.000
_cell.length_c   1.000
_cell.angle_alpha   90.00
_cell.angle_beta   90.00
_cell.angle_gamma   90.00
#
_symmetry.space_group_name_H-M   'P 1'
#
loop_
_entity.id
_entity.type
_entity.pdbx_description
1 polymer ?
#
loop_
_entity_poly.entity_id
_entity_poly.type
_entity_poly.pdbx_seq_one_letter_code
_entity_poly.pdbx_strand_id
1 'polypeptide(L)'
;MPGVEAAAQNISPARSDGLAAILAIGRANPPNIVEQSSFADLYFRLHNSEHLVDLKKKLQRICNFFSPKSLLSIIYPKFQI
;
A
#
# COMPACT_ATOMS: atom_id res chain seq x y z
N MET A 1 52.26 44.16 -0.22
CA MET A 1 51.28 43.82 0.83
C MET A 1 50.45 42.63 0.33
N PRO A 2 50.18 41.66 1.21
CA PRO A 2 49.84 40.27 0.87
C PRO A 2 48.39 40.09 0.38
N GLY A 3 48.13 38.90 -0.14
CA GLY A 3 46.98 38.50 -0.93
C GLY A 3 45.62 38.69 -0.28
N VAL A 4 44.65 38.99 -1.13
CA VAL A 4 43.22 38.99 -0.85
C VAL A 4 42.78 37.53 -0.87
N GLU A 5 43.04 36.82 0.23
CA GLU A 5 42.45 35.50 0.45
C GLU A 5 40.96 35.72 0.73
N ALA A 6 40.14 35.46 -0.29
CA ALA A 6 38.71 35.30 -0.13
C ALA A 6 38.49 34.22 0.92
N ALA A 7 38.09 34.62 2.12
CA ALA A 7 37.69 33.72 3.19
C ALA A 7 36.59 32.82 2.62
N ALA A 8 36.95 31.58 2.29
CA ALA A 8 36.01 30.53 2.02
C ALA A 8 35.13 30.42 3.27
N GLN A 9 33.93 31.00 3.20
CA GLN A 9 32.92 30.83 4.23
C GLN A 9 32.65 29.33 4.25
N ASN A 10 33.20 28.68 5.26
CA ASN A 10 32.96 27.28 5.56
C ASN A 10 31.51 27.20 6.06
N ILE A 11 30.56 27.28 5.12
CA ILE A 11 29.14 27.11 5.39
C ILE A 11 28.95 25.61 5.61
N SER A 12 29.30 25.16 6.80
CA SER A 12 28.85 23.87 7.27
C SER A 12 27.31 23.90 7.23
N PRO A 13 26.67 22.92 6.57
CA PRO A 13 25.21 22.90 6.48
C PRO A 13 24.62 22.88 7.91
N ALA A 14 23.58 23.68 8.15
CA ALA A 14 22.90 23.74 9.43
C ALA A 14 22.44 22.32 9.81
N ARG A 15 23.00 21.80 10.91
CA ARG A 15 22.71 20.44 11.39
C ARG A 15 21.46 20.49 12.27
N SER A 16 20.59 19.50 12.13
CA SER A 16 19.49 19.30 13.07
C SER A 16 20.04 18.79 14.40
N ASP A 17 19.71 19.47 15.50
CA ASP A 17 20.17 19.13 16.85
C ASP A 17 19.47 17.90 17.47
N GLY A 18 18.40 17.41 16.83
CA GLY A 18 17.53 16.37 17.39
C GLY A 18 17.48 15.06 16.60
N LEU A 19 16.96 14.02 17.25
CA LEU A 19 16.62 12.75 16.62
C LEU A 19 15.43 12.93 15.66
N ALA A 20 15.43 12.18 14.56
CA ALA A 20 14.32 12.22 13.59
C ALA A 20 13.02 11.72 14.24
N ALA A 21 11.93 12.49 14.04
CA ALA A 21 10.60 12.15 14.51
C ALA A 21 9.62 12.09 13.33
N ILE A 22 8.65 11.17 13.40
CA ILE A 22 7.57 11.08 12.42
C ILE A 22 6.56 12.18 12.73
N LEU A 23 6.42 13.16 11.83
CA LEU A 23 5.49 14.29 12.00
C LEU A 23 4.06 13.95 11.59
N ALA A 24 3.87 13.10 10.58
CA ALA A 24 2.55 12.67 10.13
C ALA A 24 2.61 11.35 9.35
N ILE A 25 1.50 10.60 9.37
CA ILE A 25 1.25 9.43 8.53
C ILE A 25 -0.13 9.59 7.89
N GLY A 26 -0.18 9.69 6.56
CA GLY A 26 -1.43 9.69 5.80
C GLY A 26 -1.76 8.29 5.26
N ARG A 27 -3.05 7.93 5.22
CA ARG A 27 -3.56 6.76 4.49
C ARG A 27 -4.67 7.21 3.54
N ALA A 28 -4.66 6.69 2.32
CA ALA A 28 -5.75 6.87 1.36
C ALA A 28 -6.14 5.50 0.83
N ASN A 29 -7.40 5.12 1.03
CA ASN A 29 -7.93 3.85 0.57
C ASN A 29 -9.00 4.12 -0.50
N PRO A 30 -9.01 3.37 -1.62
CA PRO A 30 -10.05 3.54 -2.63
C PRO A 30 -11.44 3.23 -2.06
N PRO A 31 -12.50 3.89 -2.55
CA PRO A 31 -13.86 3.69 -2.05
C PRO A 31 -14.45 2.33 -2.44
N ASN A 32 -13.86 1.64 -3.42
CA ASN A 32 -14.30 0.31 -3.81
C ASN A 32 -13.80 -0.73 -2.80
N ILE A 33 -14.72 -1.25 -2.01
CA ILE A 33 -14.45 -2.20 -0.93
C ILE A 33 -15.22 -3.48 -1.25
N VAL A 34 -14.50 -4.60 -1.31
CA VAL A 34 -15.07 -5.92 -1.48
C VAL A 34 -14.77 -6.74 -0.23
N GLU A 35 -15.79 -7.43 0.27
CA GLU A 35 -15.65 -8.34 1.40
C GLU A 35 -14.79 -9.55 1.01
N GLN A 36 -13.79 -9.89 1.83
CA GLN A 36 -12.89 -11.00 1.55
C GLN A 36 -13.62 -12.35 1.47
N SER A 37 -14.74 -12.53 2.18
CA SER A 37 -15.53 -13.77 2.12
C SER A 37 -16.25 -13.93 0.77
N SER A 38 -16.73 -12.83 0.18
CA SER A 38 -17.44 -12.81 -1.11
C SER A 38 -16.50 -12.66 -2.31
N PHE A 39 -15.22 -12.34 -2.08
CA PHE A 39 -14.20 -12.11 -3.10
C PHE A 39 -14.11 -13.27 -4.10
N ALA A 40 -14.03 -14.50 -3.62
CA ALA A 40 -13.86 -15.66 -4.49
C ALA A 40 -15.08 -15.86 -5.41
N ASP A 41 -16.28 -15.65 -4.90
CA ASP A 41 -17.51 -15.74 -5.70
C ASP A 41 -17.64 -14.60 -6.70
N LEU A 42 -17.20 -13.38 -6.37
CA LEU A 42 -17.19 -12.25 -7.29
C LEU A 42 -16.15 -12.42 -8.41
N TYR A 43 -14.93 -12.87 -8.08
CA TYR A 43 -13.85 -13.05 -9.04
C TYR A 43 -14.21 -14.08 -10.12
N PHE A 44 -14.76 -15.22 -9.72
CA PHE A 44 -15.12 -16.29 -10.66
C PHE A 44 -16.35 -15.95 -11.50
N ARG A 45 -17.31 -15.19 -10.95
CA ARG A 45 -18.45 -14.65 -11.71
C ARG A 45 -18.01 -13.64 -12.76
N LEU A 46 -17.12 -12.72 -12.39
CA LEU A 46 -16.62 -11.69 -13.31
C LEU A 46 -15.86 -12.28 -14.50
N HIS A 47 -15.10 -13.35 -14.25
CA HIS A 47 -14.26 -14.01 -15.25
C HIS A 47 -14.91 -15.24 -15.92
N ASN A 48 -16.23 -15.45 -15.79
CA ASN A 48 -16.96 -16.60 -16.36
C ASN A 48 -16.30 -17.96 -16.07
N SER A 49 -15.63 -18.09 -14.93
CA SER A 49 -14.78 -19.23 -14.58
C SER A 49 -15.45 -20.18 -13.59
N GLU A 50 -16.76 -20.07 -13.39
CA GLU A 50 -17.51 -20.81 -12.37
C GLU A 50 -17.38 -22.34 -12.47
N HIS A 51 -17.06 -22.85 -13.66
CA HIS A 51 -16.80 -24.26 -13.93
C HIS A 51 -15.52 -24.78 -13.24
N LEU A 52 -14.59 -23.90 -12.85
CA LEU A 52 -13.34 -24.24 -12.16
C LEU A 52 -13.54 -24.35 -10.64
N VAL A 53 -14.38 -25.31 -10.23
CA VAL A 53 -14.86 -25.47 -8.86
C VAL A 53 -13.73 -25.72 -7.85
N ASP A 54 -12.70 -26.49 -8.23
CA ASP A 54 -11.57 -26.79 -7.34
C ASP A 54 -10.68 -25.57 -7.09
N LEU A 55 -10.49 -24.74 -8.13
CA LEU A 55 -9.75 -23.49 -8.00
C LEU A 55 -10.51 -22.49 -7.13
N LYS A 56 -11.84 -22.43 -7.27
CA LYS A 56 -12.72 -21.62 -6.43
C LYS A 56 -12.62 -22.03 -4.95
N LYS A 57 -12.66 -23.33 -4.65
CA LYS A 57 -12.48 -23.85 -3.28
C LYS A 57 -11.11 -23.51 -2.71
N LYS A 58 -10.05 -23.57 -3.52
CA LYS A 58 -8.70 -23.18 -3.10
C LYS A 58 -8.63 -21.69 -2.76
N LEU A 59 -9.23 -20.84 -3.60
CA LEU A 59 -9.28 -19.40 -3.35
C LEU A 59 -10.10 -19.07 -2.08
N GLN A 60 -11.25 -19.70 -1.88
CA GLN A 60 -12.06 -19.53 -0.66
C GLN A 60 -11.28 -19.89 0.61
N ARG A 61 -10.47 -20.96 0.60
CA ARG A 61 -9.60 -21.32 1.74
C ARG A 61 -8.54 -20.26 2.02
N ILE A 62 -7.93 -19.70 0.97
CA ILE A 62 -6.96 -18.62 1.08
C ILE A 62 -7.64 -17.38 1.68
N CYS A 63 -8.82 -17.00 1.18
CA CYS A 63 -9.60 -15.88 1.71
C CYS A 63 -9.93 -16.05 3.19
N ASN A 64 -10.33 -17.26 3.62
CA ASN A 64 -10.63 -17.54 5.02
C ASN A 64 -9.38 -17.53 5.92
N PHE A 65 -8.23 -17.99 5.42
CA PHE A 65 -6.97 -17.99 6.17
C PHE A 65 -6.41 -16.58 6.36
N PHE A 66 -6.45 -15.76 5.30
CA PHE A 66 -5.93 -14.40 5.29
C PHE A 66 -6.95 -13.34 5.71
N SER A 67 -8.08 -13.71 6.31
CA SER A 67 -9.06 -12.74 6.80
C SER A 67 -8.89 -12.49 8.31
N PRO A 68 -7.92 -11.67 8.76
CA PRO A 68 -8.03 -11.05 10.07
C PRO A 68 -9.22 -10.09 10.01
N LYS A 69 -10.12 -10.21 10.99
CA LYS A 69 -11.42 -9.52 11.09
C LYS A 69 -11.37 -7.97 11.02
N SER A 70 -10.18 -7.37 10.85
CA SER A 70 -9.90 -5.94 10.89
C SER A 70 -9.26 -5.35 9.61
N LEU A 71 -8.92 -6.16 8.60
CA LEU A 71 -8.23 -5.71 7.37
C LEU A 71 -9.09 -5.80 6.10
N LEU A 72 -10.41 -5.73 6.27
CA LEU A 72 -11.37 -5.98 5.20
C LEU A 72 -11.60 -4.75 4.31
N SER A 73 -10.57 -4.18 3.69
CA SER A 73 -10.81 -3.17 2.63
C SER A 73 -9.62 -2.86 1.73
N ILE A 74 -8.81 -3.84 1.32
CA ILE A 74 -7.81 -3.57 0.27
C ILE A 74 -7.69 -4.87 -0.52
N ILE A 75 -7.83 -5.00 -1.84
CA ILE A 75 -7.52 -4.15 -2.99
C ILE A 75 -8.34 -4.71 -4.17
N TYR A 76 -9.05 -3.87 -4.93
CA TYR A 76 -9.28 -4.15 -6.35
C TYR A 76 -8.96 -2.86 -7.13
N PRO A 77 -7.90 -2.84 -7.96
CA PRO A 77 -7.76 -1.77 -8.91
C PRO A 77 -8.90 -1.92 -9.91
N LYS A 78 -9.59 -0.81 -10.14
CA LYS A 78 -10.62 -0.61 -11.14
C LYS A 78 -10.17 -1.26 -12.47
N PHE A 79 -10.70 -2.44 -12.82
CA PHE A 79 -10.61 -2.95 -14.19
C PHE A 79 -11.58 -2.10 -15.01
N GLN A 80 -11.04 -1.03 -15.57
CA GLN A 80 -11.72 -0.16 -16.52
C GLN A 80 -11.55 -0.81 -17.91
N ILE A 81 -12.63 -1.42 -18.41
CA ILE A 81 -12.83 -1.68 -19.85
C ILE A 81 -13.47 -0.41 -20.44
#